data_AF-A0A2E7SZM3-F1
#
_entry.id   AF-A0A2E7SZM3-F1
#
_cell.length_a   1.000
_cell.length_b   1.000
_cell.length_c   1.000
_cell.angle_alpha   90.00
_cell.angle_beta   90.00
_cell.angle_gamma   90.00
#
_symmetry.space_group_name_H-M   'P 1'
#
loop_
_entity.id
_entity.type
_entity.pdbx_description
1 polymer ?
#
loop_
_entity_poly.entity_id
_entity_poly.type
_entity_poly.pdbx_seq_one_letter_code
_entity_poly.pdbx_strand_id
1 'polypeptide(L)'
;MIQFDRSDMERNGLASRTRDQKVGRWVGGISFFFLVSFFLAPALAESGTIVELSGRANMLDFHKENDQNFTWTELNFYSAAIYAFGDLNCHNKHERSWSINGNQMPVCVRDLGIFAGLALGGFVYSRYGVNRWTVRDTFLSILPDAKLKPIYQSNRRTMAFVLIGLVCIVPMALDGFTQLLTDRESTAFLRLATGLPFGFGLGLFFAAAYSARPTKFTGPSQVQLPGNVRFQRPTQEEE
;
A
#
# COMPACT_ATOMS: atom_id res chain seq x y z
N MET A 1 11.59 24.36 -33.62
CA MET A 1 11.82 24.03 -32.19
C MET A 1 10.54 24.44 -31.47
N ILE A 2 9.69 23.47 -31.09
CA ILE A 2 8.39 23.78 -30.47
C ILE A 2 8.68 24.18 -29.01
N GLN A 3 8.54 25.46 -28.69
CA GLN A 3 8.51 25.94 -27.31
C GLN A 3 7.17 25.49 -26.72
N PHE A 4 7.19 24.50 -25.82
CA PHE A 4 6.03 24.20 -24.99
C PHE A 4 5.85 25.35 -23.98
N ASP A 5 4.65 25.94 -23.94
CA ASP A 5 4.29 26.89 -22.90
C ASP A 5 4.32 26.18 -21.53
N ARG A 6 4.72 26.88 -20.46
CA ARG A 6 4.76 26.31 -19.10
C ARG A 6 3.39 25.87 -18.61
N SER A 7 2.31 26.38 -19.22
CA SER A 7 0.93 25.98 -18.95
C SER A 7 0.61 24.53 -19.36
N ASP A 8 1.39 23.94 -20.27
CA ASP A 8 1.18 22.57 -20.79
C ASP A 8 1.97 21.50 -20.01
N MET A 9 2.75 21.89 -18.99
CA MET A 9 3.58 20.96 -18.22
C MET A 9 2.94 20.54 -16.90
N GLU A 10 3.23 19.32 -16.48
CA GLU A 10 2.85 18.81 -15.17
C GLU A 10 3.65 19.48 -14.06
N ARG A 11 3.16 19.35 -12.82
CA ARG A 11 3.75 19.92 -11.58
C ARG A 11 5.19 19.49 -11.27
N ASN A 12 5.73 18.52 -11.99
CA ASN A 12 7.11 18.06 -11.88
C ASN A 12 8.01 18.56 -13.03
N GLY A 13 7.47 19.30 -14.00
CA GLY A 13 8.17 19.79 -15.19
C GLY A 13 8.26 18.77 -16.34
N LEU A 14 7.50 17.67 -16.30
CA LEU A 14 7.37 16.74 -17.41
C LEU A 14 6.13 17.07 -18.25
N ALA A 15 6.14 16.66 -19.52
CA ALA A 15 5.01 16.86 -20.43
C ALA A 15 3.75 16.06 -20.06
N SER A 16 3.87 15.02 -19.22
CA SER A 16 2.74 14.17 -18.84
C SER A 16 3.05 13.33 -17.60
N ARG A 17 1.99 13.03 -16.83
CA ARG A 17 2.01 12.08 -15.71
C ARG A 17 1.27 10.76 -16.00
N THR A 18 0.96 10.44 -17.25
CA THR A 18 0.21 9.22 -17.64
C THR A 18 0.80 7.95 -17.05
N ARG A 19 2.13 7.86 -16.98
CA ARG A 19 2.81 6.71 -16.37
C ARG A 19 2.53 6.62 -14.86
N ASP A 20 2.56 7.75 -14.15
CA ASP A 20 2.32 7.78 -12.70
C ASP A 20 0.87 7.44 -12.37
N GLN A 21 -0.07 7.91 -13.20
CA GLN A 21 -1.47 7.48 -13.15
C GLN A 21 -1.59 5.97 -13.34
N LYS A 22 -0.91 5.40 -14.34
CA LYS A 22 -0.91 3.96 -14.62
C LYS A 22 -0.34 3.16 -13.45
N VAL A 23 0.76 3.59 -12.86
CA VAL A 23 1.35 2.95 -11.66
C VAL A 23 0.35 2.95 -10.50
N GLY A 24 -0.24 4.11 -10.16
CA GLY A 24 -1.25 4.19 -9.11
C GLY A 24 -2.45 3.29 -9.36
N ARG A 25 -2.95 3.24 -10.61
CA ARG A 25 -4.04 2.33 -11.02
C ARG A 25 -3.67 0.85 -10.87
N TRP A 26 -2.44 0.46 -11.18
CA TRP A 26 -1.98 -0.92 -10.99
C TRP A 26 -1.91 -1.30 -9.51
N VAL A 27 -1.26 -0.46 -8.69
CA VAL A 27 -1.18 -0.69 -7.24
C VAL A 27 -2.60 -0.77 -6.66
N GLY A 28 -3.44 0.21 -6.96
CA GLY A 28 -4.81 0.26 -6.45
C GLY A 28 -5.67 -0.91 -6.96
N GLY A 29 -5.57 -1.23 -8.25
CA GLY A 29 -6.38 -2.27 -8.91
C GLY A 29 -6.02 -3.68 -8.46
N ILE A 30 -4.72 -4.00 -8.32
CA ILE A 30 -4.28 -5.31 -7.82
C ILE A 30 -4.74 -5.50 -6.37
N SER A 31 -4.55 -4.48 -5.51
CA SER A 31 -5.01 -4.56 -4.12
C SER A 31 -6.52 -4.63 -4.00
N PHE A 32 -7.27 -3.90 -4.85
CA PHE A 32 -8.73 -3.99 -4.89
C PHE A 32 -9.22 -5.36 -5.37
N PHE A 33 -8.55 -5.96 -6.35
CA PHE A 33 -8.84 -7.32 -6.80
C PHE A 33 -8.73 -8.32 -5.64
N PHE A 34 -7.63 -8.29 -4.88
CA PHE A 34 -7.47 -9.16 -3.71
C PHE A 34 -8.51 -8.87 -2.63
N LEU A 35 -8.76 -7.59 -2.32
CA LEU A 35 -9.77 -7.19 -1.35
C LEU A 35 -11.13 -7.80 -1.66
N VAL A 36 -11.62 -7.65 -2.89
CA VAL A 36 -12.91 -8.23 -3.32
C VAL A 36 -12.84 -9.76 -3.30
N SER A 37 -11.73 -10.33 -3.73
CA SER A 37 -11.54 -11.79 -3.77
C SER A 37 -11.58 -12.43 -2.39
N PHE A 38 -11.16 -11.72 -1.33
CA PHE A 38 -11.28 -12.23 0.04
C PHE A 38 -12.72 -12.43 0.50
N PHE A 39 -13.69 -11.73 -0.11
CA PHE A 39 -15.12 -11.95 0.12
C PHE A 39 -15.70 -12.98 -0.84
N LEU A 40 -15.27 -12.99 -2.11
CA LEU A 40 -15.81 -13.89 -3.12
C LEU A 40 -15.36 -15.34 -2.95
N ALA A 41 -14.08 -15.57 -2.64
CA ALA A 41 -13.53 -16.92 -2.49
C ALA A 41 -14.27 -17.79 -1.44
N PRO A 42 -14.53 -17.33 -0.21
CA PRO A 42 -15.33 -18.08 0.77
C PRO A 42 -16.81 -18.19 0.38
N ALA A 43 -17.36 -17.18 -0.32
CA ALA A 43 -18.74 -17.20 -0.78
C ALA A 43 -18.98 -18.25 -1.89
N LEU A 44 -17.97 -18.51 -2.73
CA LEU A 44 -18.00 -19.49 -3.81
C LEU A 44 -17.65 -20.92 -3.35
N ALA A 45 -17.03 -21.06 -2.18
CA ALA A 45 -16.74 -22.36 -1.60
C ALA A 45 -18.04 -23.01 -1.05
N GLU A 46 -18.05 -24.34 -0.98
CA GLU A 46 -19.15 -25.07 -0.36
C GLU A 46 -19.32 -24.62 1.10
N SER A 47 -20.58 -24.46 1.51
CA SER A 47 -20.91 -23.81 2.77
C SER A 47 -20.38 -24.60 3.98
N GLY A 48 -19.70 -23.92 4.90
CA GLY A 48 -19.20 -24.53 6.15
C GLY A 48 -18.06 -25.52 5.99
N THR A 49 -17.37 -25.53 4.85
CA THR A 49 -16.24 -26.44 4.58
C THR A 49 -14.88 -25.89 5.04
N ILE A 50 -14.79 -24.57 5.27
CA ILE A 50 -13.54 -23.90 5.64
C ILE A 50 -13.72 -23.26 7.00
N VAL A 51 -13.36 -23.98 8.07
CA VAL A 51 -13.64 -23.56 9.44
C VAL A 51 -12.40 -23.60 10.32
N GLU A 52 -12.36 -22.70 11.30
CA GLU A 52 -11.39 -22.70 12.40
C GLU A 52 -9.91 -22.80 12.00
N LEU A 53 -9.53 -22.13 10.92
CA LEU A 53 -8.13 -22.13 10.49
C LEU A 53 -7.25 -21.40 11.51
N SER A 54 -5.99 -21.82 11.63
CA SER A 54 -4.95 -21.13 12.38
C SER A 54 -3.57 -21.58 11.91
N GLY A 55 -2.87 -20.72 11.18
CA GLY A 55 -1.54 -20.97 10.61
C GLY A 55 -0.47 -19.95 11.02
N ARG A 56 0.61 -19.93 10.27
CA ARG A 56 1.79 -19.09 10.43
C ARG A 56 1.90 -18.16 9.23
N ALA A 57 2.02 -16.85 9.47
CA ALA A 57 2.30 -15.93 8.37
C ALA A 57 3.66 -16.24 7.72
N ASN A 58 3.73 -16.02 6.41
CA ASN A 58 4.90 -16.30 5.56
C ASN A 58 5.23 -17.79 5.39
N MET A 59 4.22 -18.67 5.52
CA MET A 59 4.34 -20.12 5.34
C MET A 59 3.12 -20.66 4.57
N LEU A 60 3.26 -21.78 3.87
CA LEU A 60 2.11 -22.50 3.32
C LEU A 60 1.74 -23.65 4.26
N ASP A 61 0.76 -23.45 5.14
CA ASP A 61 0.33 -24.45 6.11
C ASP A 61 -0.78 -25.36 5.55
N PHE A 62 -1.58 -24.89 4.59
CA PHE A 62 -2.80 -25.56 4.14
C PHE A 62 -2.72 -26.06 2.69
N HIS A 63 -1.50 -26.26 2.16
CA HIS A 63 -1.27 -26.71 0.77
C HIS A 63 -1.41 -28.24 0.57
N LYS A 64 -1.41 -28.99 1.67
CA LYS A 64 -1.56 -30.45 1.73
C LYS A 64 -2.24 -30.85 3.06
N GLU A 65 -2.50 -32.13 3.23
CA GLU A 65 -3.06 -32.71 4.45
C GLU A 65 -2.35 -32.21 5.72
N ASN A 66 -3.15 -31.83 6.71
CA ASN A 66 -2.74 -31.18 7.95
C ASN A 66 -3.79 -31.44 9.05
N ASP A 67 -3.45 -31.07 10.29
CA ASP A 67 -4.27 -31.36 11.48
C ASP A 67 -5.60 -30.58 11.53
N GLN A 68 -5.83 -29.61 10.64
CA GLN A 68 -7.05 -28.80 10.57
C GLN A 68 -8.01 -29.24 9.46
N ASN A 69 -7.74 -30.37 8.79
CA ASN A 69 -8.62 -30.98 7.79
C ASN A 69 -9.08 -30.02 6.67
N PHE A 70 -8.25 -29.03 6.32
CA PHE A 70 -8.51 -28.10 5.23
C PHE A 70 -7.29 -28.01 4.32
N THR A 71 -7.49 -28.28 3.02
CA THR A 71 -6.43 -28.19 2.02
C THR A 71 -6.90 -27.30 0.86
N TRP A 72 -6.29 -26.12 0.67
CA TRP A 72 -6.78 -25.19 -0.36
C TRP A 72 -6.55 -25.69 -1.78
N THR A 73 -5.68 -26.67 -2.02
CA THR A 73 -5.48 -27.28 -3.34
C THR A 73 -6.67 -28.14 -3.81
N GLU A 74 -7.58 -28.48 -2.89
CA GLU A 74 -8.81 -29.22 -3.19
C GLU A 74 -9.97 -28.31 -3.60
N LEU A 75 -9.84 -27.00 -3.39
CA LEU A 75 -10.83 -26.01 -3.83
C LEU A 75 -10.78 -25.82 -5.36
N ASN A 76 -11.83 -25.19 -5.90
CA ASN A 76 -11.77 -24.69 -7.28
C ASN A 76 -10.58 -23.73 -7.44
N PHE A 77 -10.01 -23.66 -8.66
CA PHE A 77 -8.79 -22.91 -8.94
C PHE A 77 -8.80 -21.45 -8.42
N TYR A 78 -9.93 -20.75 -8.55
CA TYR A 78 -10.03 -19.36 -8.09
C TYR A 78 -9.96 -19.29 -6.56
N SER A 79 -10.80 -20.02 -5.84
CA SER A 79 -10.77 -20.02 -4.37
C SER A 79 -9.42 -20.55 -3.86
N ALA A 80 -8.87 -21.60 -4.46
CA ALA A 80 -7.56 -22.15 -4.14
C ALA A 80 -6.45 -21.08 -4.21
N ALA A 81 -6.39 -20.29 -5.29
CA ALA A 81 -5.39 -19.23 -5.45
C ALA A 81 -5.52 -18.13 -4.37
N ILE A 82 -6.75 -17.77 -3.99
CA ILE A 82 -7.00 -16.74 -2.98
C ILE A 82 -6.68 -17.26 -1.57
N TYR A 83 -7.03 -18.51 -1.25
CA TYR A 83 -6.65 -19.13 0.02
C TYR A 83 -5.14 -19.40 0.11
N ALA A 84 -4.48 -19.78 -0.98
CA ALA A 84 -3.02 -19.90 -1.02
C ALA A 84 -2.33 -18.55 -0.79
N PHE A 85 -2.87 -17.47 -1.36
CA PHE A 85 -2.40 -16.11 -1.09
C PHE A 85 -2.57 -15.76 0.39
N GLY A 86 -3.73 -16.10 0.96
CA GLY A 86 -4.04 -15.90 2.36
C GLY A 86 -3.10 -16.65 3.29
N ASP A 87 -2.98 -17.96 3.10
CA ASP A 87 -2.09 -18.89 3.81
C ASP A 87 -0.65 -18.35 3.85
N LEU A 88 -0.12 -17.95 2.70
CA LEU A 88 1.23 -17.39 2.63
C LEU A 88 1.39 -16.07 3.40
N ASN A 89 0.40 -15.17 3.41
CA ASN A 89 0.60 -13.80 3.92
C ASN A 89 0.02 -13.56 5.31
N CYS A 90 -0.91 -14.41 5.76
CA CYS A 90 -1.68 -14.23 6.98
C CYS A 90 -1.40 -15.38 7.95
N HIS A 91 -1.69 -15.17 9.23
CA HIS A 91 -1.74 -16.26 10.20
C HIS A 91 -3.04 -17.06 10.12
N ASN A 92 -4.01 -16.66 9.29
CA ASN A 92 -5.31 -17.30 9.14
C ASN A 92 -6.05 -17.57 10.46
N LYS A 93 -5.81 -16.78 11.51
CA LYS A 93 -6.39 -17.03 12.84
C LYS A 93 -7.91 -16.86 12.83
N HIS A 94 -8.62 -17.91 13.23
CA HIS A 94 -10.07 -17.95 13.26
C HIS A 94 -10.69 -16.80 14.04
N GLU A 95 -10.21 -16.55 15.27
CA GLU A 95 -10.73 -15.52 16.17
C GLU A 95 -10.51 -14.07 15.68
N ARG A 96 -9.76 -13.92 14.58
CA ARG A 96 -9.39 -12.64 13.97
C ARG A 96 -9.98 -12.46 12.58
N SER A 97 -10.74 -13.44 12.10
CA SER A 97 -11.29 -13.52 10.76
C SER A 97 -12.81 -13.47 10.83
N TRP A 98 -13.45 -12.87 9.82
CA TRP A 98 -14.88 -13.06 9.62
C TRP A 98 -15.15 -14.32 8.81
N SER A 99 -16.41 -14.74 8.80
CA SER A 99 -16.90 -15.85 7.98
C SER A 99 -17.99 -15.39 7.02
N ILE A 100 -18.00 -15.95 5.83
CA ILE A 100 -19.00 -15.74 4.78
C ILE A 100 -19.43 -17.10 4.28
N ASN A 101 -20.73 -17.34 4.16
CA ASN A 101 -21.27 -18.65 3.78
C ASN A 101 -20.78 -19.80 4.71
N GLY A 102 -20.67 -19.53 6.03
CA GLY A 102 -20.10 -20.48 6.99
C GLY A 102 -18.59 -20.70 6.86
N ASN A 103 -17.93 -20.13 5.85
CA ASN A 103 -16.51 -20.31 5.57
C ASN A 103 -15.71 -19.12 6.13
N GLN A 104 -14.66 -19.42 6.89
CA GLN A 104 -13.69 -18.43 7.36
C GLN A 104 -13.02 -17.77 6.16
N MET A 105 -12.89 -16.44 6.19
CA MET A 105 -12.17 -15.70 5.15
C MET A 105 -10.70 -16.15 5.03
N PRO A 106 -10.11 -16.03 3.82
CA PRO A 106 -8.72 -16.41 3.55
C PRO A 106 -7.70 -15.53 4.27
N VAL A 107 -8.10 -14.39 4.82
CA VAL A 107 -7.25 -13.48 5.60
C VAL A 107 -7.99 -12.91 6.79
N CYS A 108 -7.25 -12.40 7.78
CA CYS A 108 -7.85 -11.78 8.96
C CYS A 108 -8.43 -10.38 8.66
N VAL A 109 -9.25 -9.86 9.57
CA VAL A 109 -9.88 -8.53 9.45
C VAL A 109 -8.85 -7.40 9.35
N ARG A 110 -7.65 -7.58 9.91
CA ARG A 110 -6.58 -6.58 9.78
C ARG A 110 -6.11 -6.48 8.33
N ASP A 111 -5.90 -7.62 7.68
CA ASP A 111 -5.43 -7.65 6.29
C ASP A 111 -6.49 -7.12 5.32
N LEU A 112 -7.79 -7.31 5.63
CA LEU A 112 -8.85 -6.58 4.91
C LEU A 112 -8.65 -5.07 4.98
N GLY A 113 -8.33 -4.54 6.16
CA GLY A 113 -8.00 -3.13 6.35
C GLY A 113 -6.78 -2.72 5.54
N ILE A 114 -5.70 -3.50 5.59
CA ILE A 114 -4.46 -3.24 4.84
C ILE A 114 -4.73 -3.20 3.34
N PHE A 115 -5.46 -4.18 2.78
CA PHE A 115 -5.77 -4.21 1.35
C PHE A 115 -6.73 -3.10 0.92
N ALA A 116 -7.72 -2.74 1.75
CA ALA A 116 -8.56 -1.57 1.52
C ALA A 116 -7.76 -0.27 1.51
N GLY A 117 -6.84 -0.12 2.46
CA GLY A 117 -5.89 0.99 2.51
C GLY A 117 -5.00 1.04 1.27
N LEU A 118 -4.37 -0.07 0.89
CA LEU A 118 -3.51 -0.18 -0.30
C LEU A 118 -4.26 0.22 -1.58
N ALA A 119 -5.48 -0.29 -1.74
CA ALA A 119 -6.36 0.04 -2.86
C ALA A 119 -6.65 1.56 -2.93
N LEU A 120 -7.02 2.14 -1.78
CA LEU A 120 -7.29 3.58 -1.66
C LEU A 120 -6.02 4.42 -1.90
N GLY A 121 -4.87 4.01 -1.37
CA GLY A 121 -3.60 4.70 -1.54
C GLY A 121 -3.17 4.73 -3.00
N GLY A 122 -3.20 3.57 -3.68
CA GLY A 122 -2.93 3.49 -5.12
C GLY A 122 -3.90 4.33 -5.95
N PHE A 123 -5.20 4.30 -5.61
CA PHE A 123 -6.20 5.13 -6.26
C PHE A 123 -5.93 6.63 -6.08
N VAL A 124 -5.69 7.11 -4.86
CA VAL A 124 -5.36 8.51 -4.56
C VAL A 124 -4.09 8.93 -5.31
N TYR A 125 -3.04 8.10 -5.29
CA TYR A 125 -1.82 8.36 -6.04
C TYR A 125 -2.09 8.49 -7.54
N SER A 126 -2.94 7.63 -8.11
CA SER A 126 -3.31 7.71 -9.53
C SER A 126 -3.96 9.06 -9.89
N ARG A 127 -4.63 9.72 -8.94
CA ARG A 127 -5.31 11.00 -9.18
C ARG A 127 -4.39 12.20 -9.01
N TYR A 128 -3.42 12.14 -8.10
CA TYR A 128 -2.66 13.33 -7.69
C TYR A 128 -1.14 13.21 -7.75
N GLY A 129 -0.60 11.99 -7.73
CA GLY A 129 0.83 11.73 -7.70
C GLY A 129 1.54 12.09 -9.02
N VAL A 130 2.77 12.58 -8.90
CA VAL A 130 3.70 12.85 -10.01
C VAL A 130 5.11 12.39 -9.65
N ASN A 131 5.82 11.81 -10.62
CA ASN A 131 7.23 11.43 -10.49
C ASN A 131 8.09 12.67 -10.18
N ARG A 132 8.85 12.64 -9.09
CA ARG A 132 9.93 13.58 -8.79
C ARG A 132 11.24 12.80 -8.60
N TRP A 133 12.35 13.52 -8.41
CA TRP A 133 13.68 12.90 -8.36
C TRP A 133 13.83 11.79 -7.29
N THR A 134 13.25 11.99 -6.10
CA THR A 134 13.37 11.02 -5.01
C THR A 134 12.01 10.37 -4.71
N VAL A 135 12.04 9.19 -4.09
CA VAL A 135 10.82 8.52 -3.59
C VAL A 135 10.06 9.41 -2.63
N ARG A 136 10.77 10.10 -1.71
CA ARG A 136 10.18 11.04 -0.76
C ARG A 136 9.42 12.16 -1.46
N ASP A 137 10.05 12.81 -2.44
CA ASP A 137 9.46 13.95 -3.15
C ASP A 137 8.28 13.50 -4.03
N THR A 138 8.39 12.31 -4.62
CA THR A 138 7.30 11.65 -5.37
C THR A 138 6.14 11.29 -4.45
N PHE A 139 6.41 10.78 -3.25
CA PHE A 139 5.39 10.46 -2.26
C PHE A 139 4.64 11.72 -1.80
N LEU A 140 5.37 12.77 -1.43
CA LEU A 140 4.78 14.03 -0.98
C LEU A 140 3.96 14.74 -2.08
N SER A 141 4.19 14.42 -3.36
CA SER A 141 3.51 15.05 -4.50
C SER A 141 1.98 14.89 -4.52
N ILE A 142 1.47 13.91 -3.77
CA ILE A 142 0.03 13.70 -3.54
C ILE A 142 -0.62 14.90 -2.83
N LEU A 143 0.16 15.69 -2.09
CA LEU A 143 -0.29 16.93 -1.49
C LEU A 143 -0.19 18.10 -2.49
N PRO A 144 -1.11 19.08 -2.44
CA PRO A 144 -1.03 20.28 -3.27
C PRO A 144 0.27 21.06 -3.04
N ASP A 145 0.84 21.63 -4.11
CA ASP A 145 2.12 22.36 -4.04
C ASP A 145 2.04 23.60 -3.13
N ALA A 146 0.87 24.23 -3.01
CA ALA A 146 0.64 25.33 -2.07
C ALA A 146 0.90 24.91 -0.60
N LYS A 147 0.51 23.69 -0.21
CA LYS A 147 0.75 23.15 1.14
C LYS A 147 2.21 22.70 1.32
N LEU A 148 2.84 22.24 0.25
CA LEU A 148 4.24 21.79 0.29
C LEU A 148 5.24 22.94 0.25
N LYS A 149 4.91 24.09 -0.34
CA LYS A 149 5.79 25.26 -0.46
C LYS A 149 6.56 25.60 0.84
N PRO A 150 5.92 25.81 2.00
CA PRO A 150 6.64 26.12 3.23
C PRO A 150 7.53 24.96 3.72
N ILE A 151 7.12 23.70 3.49
CA ILE A 151 7.89 22.50 3.87
C ILE A 151 9.18 22.41 3.04
N TYR A 152 9.10 22.70 1.74
CA TYR A 152 10.25 22.69 0.83
C TYR A 152 11.21 23.84 1.12
N GLN A 153 10.69 25.05 1.33
CA GLN A 153 11.50 26.24 1.63
C GLN A 153 12.22 26.14 2.98
N SER A 154 11.61 25.49 3.98
CA SER A 154 12.22 25.25 5.30
C SER A 154 13.05 23.96 5.38
N ASN A 155 13.25 23.25 4.25
CA ASN A 155 13.95 21.97 4.18
C ASN A 155 13.40 20.87 5.14
N ARG A 156 12.10 20.93 5.47
CA ARG A 156 11.41 20.01 6.40
C ARG A 156 10.81 18.78 5.72
N ARG A 157 11.13 18.54 4.44
CA ARG A 157 10.58 17.44 3.61
C ARG A 157 10.78 16.05 4.22
N THR A 158 11.96 15.76 4.79
CA THR A 158 12.23 14.46 5.42
C THR A 158 11.38 14.27 6.65
N MET A 159 11.27 15.30 7.49
CA MET A 159 10.42 15.27 8.69
C MET A 159 8.95 15.06 8.31
N ALA A 160 8.43 15.77 7.30
CA ALA A 160 7.06 15.59 6.83
C ALA A 160 6.80 14.15 6.34
N PHE A 161 7.71 13.59 5.55
CA PHE A 161 7.62 12.22 5.06
C PHE A 161 7.61 11.19 6.21
N VAL A 162 8.53 11.35 7.18
CA VAL A 162 8.60 10.47 8.36
C VAL A 162 7.34 10.60 9.21
N LEU A 163 6.86 11.81 9.49
CA LEU A 163 5.66 12.03 10.30
C LEU A 163 4.41 11.40 9.66
N ILE A 164 4.22 11.57 8.35
CA ILE A 164 3.11 10.92 7.63
C ILE A 164 3.25 9.39 7.74
N GLY A 165 4.45 8.86 7.54
CA GLY A 165 4.72 7.42 7.69
C GLY A 165 4.40 6.91 9.10
N LEU A 166 4.83 7.63 10.15
CA LEU A 166 4.54 7.29 11.54
C LEU A 166 3.03 7.29 11.82
N VAL A 167 2.29 8.29 11.33
CA VAL A 167 0.82 8.33 11.47
C VAL A 167 0.16 7.09 10.84
N CYS A 168 0.67 6.60 9.72
CA CYS A 168 0.17 5.39 9.07
C CYS A 168 0.57 4.08 9.80
N ILE A 169 1.76 4.03 10.42
CA ILE A 169 2.32 2.79 10.98
C ILE A 169 2.00 2.61 12.47
N VAL A 170 2.12 3.68 13.25
CA VAL A 170 2.08 3.64 14.72
C VAL A 170 0.78 3.04 15.27
N PRO A 171 -0.43 3.38 14.77
CA PRO A 171 -1.66 2.81 15.31
C PRO A 171 -1.68 1.27 15.25
N MET A 172 -1.26 0.68 14.13
CA MET A 172 -1.21 -0.78 13.97
C MET A 172 -0.09 -1.41 14.78
N ALA A 173 1.08 -0.75 14.84
CA ALA A 173 2.20 -1.21 15.66
C ALA A 173 1.83 -1.23 17.15
N LEU A 174 1.20 -0.18 17.67
CA LEU A 174 0.72 -0.11 19.05
C LEU A 174 -0.34 -1.18 19.33
N ASP A 175 -1.30 -1.36 18.43
CA ASP A 175 -2.35 -2.36 18.62
C ASP A 175 -1.79 -3.78 18.62
N GLY A 176 -0.85 -4.10 17.71
CA GLY A 176 -0.16 -5.39 17.69
C GLY A 176 0.80 -5.59 18.88
N PHE A 177 1.55 -4.56 19.26
CA PHE A 177 2.53 -4.63 20.34
C PHE A 177 1.88 -4.75 21.72
N THR A 178 0.78 -4.03 21.97
CA THR A 178 0.04 -4.15 23.23
C THR A 178 -0.59 -5.54 23.41
N GLN A 179 -1.03 -6.20 22.32
CA GLN A 179 -1.47 -7.60 22.34
C GLN A 179 -0.34 -8.56 22.73
N LEU A 180 0.93 -8.23 22.47
CA LEU A 180 2.06 -9.08 22.89
C LEU A 180 2.39 -8.93 24.38
N LEU A 181 2.00 -7.83 25.01
CA LEU A 181 2.37 -7.49 26.39
C LEU A 181 1.22 -7.67 27.39
N THR A 182 0.00 -7.89 26.92
CA THR A 182 -1.21 -7.89 27.76
C THR A 182 -2.18 -8.97 27.31
N ASP A 183 -3.13 -9.34 28.17
CA ASP A 183 -4.22 -10.28 27.84
C ASP A 183 -5.31 -9.66 26.94
N ARG A 184 -5.11 -8.43 26.48
CA ARG A 184 -6.04 -7.73 25.59
C ARG A 184 -5.94 -8.34 24.19
N GLU A 185 -7.06 -8.80 23.64
CA GLU A 185 -7.21 -9.10 22.22
C GLU A 185 -7.76 -7.89 21.45
N SER A 186 -7.28 -7.67 20.22
CA SER A 186 -7.86 -6.61 19.38
C SER A 186 -9.27 -6.97 18.93
N THR A 187 -10.15 -5.97 18.86
CA THR A 187 -11.47 -6.14 18.26
C THR A 187 -11.39 -6.11 16.73
N ALA A 188 -12.41 -6.63 16.04
CA ALA A 188 -12.50 -6.56 14.58
C ALA A 188 -12.44 -5.10 14.07
N PHE A 189 -13.13 -4.19 14.76
CA PHE A 189 -13.10 -2.76 14.43
C PHE A 189 -11.68 -2.17 14.54
N LEU A 190 -10.96 -2.44 15.63
CA LEU A 190 -9.59 -1.94 15.80
C LEU A 190 -8.61 -2.55 14.78
N ARG A 191 -8.76 -3.83 14.45
CA ARG A 191 -7.97 -4.49 13.39
C ARG A 191 -8.15 -3.78 12.06
N LEU A 192 -9.38 -3.46 11.70
CA LEU A 192 -9.72 -2.73 10.47
C LEU A 192 -9.21 -1.28 10.51
N ALA A 193 -9.50 -0.56 11.60
CA ALA A 193 -9.21 0.86 11.78
C ALA A 193 -7.70 1.16 11.82
N THR A 194 -6.89 0.21 12.30
CA THR A 194 -5.42 0.34 12.30
C THR A 194 -4.79 -0.20 11.02
N GLY A 195 -5.36 -1.24 10.41
CA GLY A 195 -4.88 -1.80 9.14
C GLY A 195 -5.06 -0.84 7.96
N LEU A 196 -6.18 -0.11 7.89
CA LEU A 196 -6.48 0.80 6.78
C LEU A 196 -5.46 1.95 6.63
N PRO A 197 -5.11 2.73 7.66
CA PRO A 197 -4.08 3.75 7.56
C PRO A 197 -2.71 3.19 7.17
N PHE A 198 -2.35 2.01 7.69
CA PHE A 198 -1.09 1.33 7.34
C PHE A 198 -1.06 0.97 5.85
N GLY A 199 -2.11 0.29 5.38
CA GLY A 199 -2.27 -0.04 3.97
C GLY A 199 -2.27 1.19 3.06
N PHE A 200 -2.94 2.27 3.48
CA PHE A 200 -2.98 3.53 2.74
C PHE A 200 -1.58 4.13 2.56
N GLY A 201 -0.81 4.20 3.66
CA GLY A 201 0.58 4.64 3.63
C GLY A 201 1.45 3.77 2.71
N LEU A 202 1.32 2.45 2.79
CA LEU A 202 2.03 1.52 1.90
C LEU A 202 1.64 1.69 0.43
N GLY A 203 0.36 1.91 0.14
CA GLY A 203 -0.14 2.06 -1.23
C GLY A 203 0.43 3.31 -1.89
N LEU A 204 0.46 4.42 -1.13
CA LEU A 204 1.14 5.65 -1.55
C LEU A 204 2.65 5.43 -1.72
N PHE A 205 3.30 4.72 -0.79
CA PHE A 205 4.73 4.45 -0.82
C PHE A 205 5.13 3.61 -2.04
N PHE A 206 4.47 2.48 -2.29
CA PHE A 206 4.77 1.63 -3.45
C PHE A 206 4.51 2.37 -4.76
N ALA A 207 3.37 3.07 -4.88
CA ALA A 207 3.09 3.84 -6.08
C ALA A 207 4.15 4.92 -6.32
N ALA A 208 4.57 5.63 -5.27
CA ALA A 208 5.66 6.61 -5.36
C ALA A 208 7.01 5.98 -5.68
N ALA A 209 7.36 4.85 -5.06
CA ALA A 209 8.62 4.15 -5.28
C ALA A 209 8.75 3.65 -6.74
N TYR A 210 7.68 3.06 -7.29
CA TYR A 210 7.65 2.65 -8.68
C TYR A 210 7.59 3.83 -9.66
N SER A 211 7.09 5.00 -9.23
CA SER A 211 7.05 6.21 -10.04
C SER A 211 8.34 7.00 -10.06
N ALA A 212 9.07 7.06 -8.94
CA ALA A 212 10.31 7.82 -8.81
C ALA A 212 11.36 7.33 -9.81
N ARG A 213 11.60 8.12 -10.85
CA ARG A 213 12.52 7.80 -11.95
C ARG A 213 13.33 9.04 -12.33
N PRO A 214 14.55 9.19 -11.77
CA PRO A 214 15.48 10.28 -12.13
C PRO A 214 15.80 10.33 -13.62
N THR A 215 15.84 9.18 -14.29
CA THR A 215 16.20 9.06 -15.72
C THR A 215 15.23 9.73 -16.69
N LYS A 216 14.06 10.18 -16.20
CA LYS A 216 13.11 10.97 -17.00
C LYS A 216 13.43 12.46 -17.04
N PHE A 217 14.41 12.90 -16.26
CA PHE A 217 14.89 14.26 -16.23
C PHE A 217 16.32 14.29 -16.79
N THR A 218 16.64 15.31 -17.57
CA THR A 218 18.01 15.52 -18.08
C THR A 218 18.98 15.82 -16.94
N GLY A 219 18.48 16.42 -15.86
CA GLY A 219 19.24 16.66 -14.65
C GLY A 219 18.37 17.02 -13.45
N PRO A 220 18.95 17.02 -12.24
CA PRO A 220 18.24 17.27 -10.99
C PRO A 220 17.56 18.66 -10.96
N SER A 221 18.16 19.65 -11.61
CA SER A 221 17.66 21.04 -11.65
C SER A 221 16.43 21.26 -12.54
N GLN A 222 16.08 20.28 -13.39
CA GLN A 222 14.89 20.32 -14.25
C GLN A 222 13.61 20.01 -13.47
N VAL A 223 13.73 19.24 -12.38
CA VAL A 223 12.56 18.82 -11.59
C VAL A 223 11.91 20.06 -10.96
N GLN A 224 10.65 20.30 -11.29
CA GLN A 224 9.88 21.36 -10.63
C GLN A 224 9.46 20.89 -9.24
N LEU A 225 9.84 21.67 -8.23
CA LEU A 225 9.49 21.44 -6.84
C LEU A 225 8.70 22.63 -6.28
N PRO A 226 7.89 22.41 -5.23
CA PRO A 226 7.15 23.45 -4.55
C PRO A 226 8.07 24.60 -4.10
N GLY A 227 7.62 25.84 -4.33
CA GLY A 227 8.38 27.04 -3.95
C GLY A 227 9.63 27.31 -4.80
N ASN A 228 9.72 26.74 -6.01
CA ASN A 228 10.85 26.90 -6.94
C ASN A 228 12.21 26.45 -6.38
N VAL A 229 12.20 25.59 -5.35
CA VAL A 229 13.41 24.92 -4.86
C VAL A 229 13.92 23.98 -5.95
N ARG A 230 15.25 23.82 -6.06
CA ARG A 230 15.87 22.93 -7.05
C ARG A 230 16.80 21.95 -6.38
N PHE A 231 16.92 20.76 -6.96
CA PHE A 231 18.02 19.88 -6.64
C PHE A 231 19.31 20.42 -7.27
N GLN A 232 20.39 20.39 -6.51
CA GLN A 232 21.75 20.69 -6.97
C GLN A 232 22.62 19.44 -6.73
N ARG A 233 23.53 19.17 -7.67
CA ARG A 233 24.60 18.19 -7.40
C ARG A 233 25.59 18.84 -6.43
N PRO A 234 26.27 18.07 -5.57
CA PRO A 234 27.44 18.57 -4.88
C PRO A 234 28.40 19.16 -5.91
N THR A 235 28.98 20.32 -5.62
CA THR A 235 30.11 20.82 -6.39
C THR A 235 31.17 19.74 -6.34
N GLN A 236 31.66 19.28 -7.50
CA GLN A 236 32.85 18.44 -7.50
C GLN A 236 33.97 19.34 -6.96
N GLU A 237 34.44 19.06 -5.74
CA GLU A 237 35.74 19.58 -5.32
C GLU A 237 36.74 18.98 -6.30
N GLU A 238 37.39 19.83 -7.10
CA GLU A 238 38.48 19.44 -7.96
C GLU A 238 39.58 18.86 -7.06
N GLU A 239 39.80 17.54 -7.11
CA GLU A 239 41.03 16.91 -6.64
C GLU A 239 42.22 17.31 -7.53
#